data_AF-A0A9P4QDC0-F1
#
_entry.id   AF-A0A9P4QDC0-F1
#
_cell.length_a   1.000
_cell.length_b   1.000
_cell.length_c   1.000
_cell.angle_alpha   90.00
_cell.angle_beta   90.00
_cell.angle_gamma   90.00
#
_symmetry.space_group_name_H-M   'P 1'
#
loop_
_entity.id
_entity.type
_entity.pdbx_description
1 polymer ?
#
loop_
_entity_poly.entity_id
_entity_poly.type
_entity_poly.pdbx_seq_one_letter_code
_entity_poly.pdbx_strand_id
1 'polypeptide(L)' 'MFGAIKDFQPVVDKLIEEDQREDPTTQQYDWDRYAQAFFPKAEELTAEAEKAQQEGSREKASELFL' A
#
# COMPACT_ATOMS: atom_id res chain seq x y z
N MET A 1 -9.52 -0.12 11.51
CA MET A 1 -8.95 -1.37 10.98
C MET A 1 -8.56 -1.08 9.56
N PHE A 2 -7.26 -1.14 9.28
CA PHE A 2 -6.75 -1.06 7.91
C PHE A 2 -7.22 -2.30 7.14
N GLY A 3 -7.49 -2.16 5.84
CA GLY A 3 -7.99 -3.26 4.99
C GLY A 3 -9.44 -3.09 4.50
N ALA A 4 -10.06 -1.94 4.74
CA ALA A 4 -11.31 -1.58 4.08
C ALA A 4 -11.05 -1.02 2.68
N ILE A 5 -12.02 -1.15 1.77
CA ILE A 5 -11.92 -0.66 0.37
C ILE A 5 -11.43 0.81 0.31
N LYS A 6 -11.95 1.66 1.21
CA LYS A 6 -11.58 3.08 1.29
C LYS A 6 -10.11 3.34 1.60
N ASP A 7 -9.43 2.41 2.27
CA ASP A 7 -8.02 2.57 2.67
C ASP A 7 -7.08 2.43 1.45
N PHE A 8 -7.57 1.78 0.38
CA PHE A 8 -6.87 1.62 -0.89
C PHE A 8 -7.16 2.74 -1.89
N GLN A 9 -8.17 3.58 -1.65
CA GLN A 9 -8.54 4.66 -2.57
C GLN A 9 -7.35 5.56 -2.96
N PRO A 10 -6.46 5.98 -2.03
CA PRO A 10 -5.30 6.79 -2.40
C PRO A 10 -4.33 6.08 -3.35
N VAL A 11 -4.20 4.75 -3.24
CA VAL A 11 -3.36 3.95 -4.16
C VAL A 11 -4.01 3.89 -5.53
N VAL A 12 -5.32 3.67 -5.59
CA VAL A 12 -6.09 3.64 -6.84
C VAL A 12 -6.02 4.99 -7.55
N ASP A 13 -6.20 6.09 -6.82
CA ASP A 13 -6.12 7.44 -7.37
C ASP A 13 -4.75 7.70 -8.00
N LYS A 14 -3.67 7.27 -7.34
CA LYS A 14 -2.30 7.37 -7.86
C LYS A 14 -2.08 6.53 -9.11
N LEU A 15 -2.58 5.29 -9.15
CA LEU A 15 -2.49 4.43 -10.33
C LEU A 15 -3.21 5.03 -11.54
N ILE A 16 -4.37 5.68 -11.31
CA ILE A 16 -5.12 6.39 -12.35
C ILE A 16 -4.35 7.63 -12.83
N GLU A 17 -3.82 8.44 -11.91
CA GLU A 17 -3.04 9.64 -12.22
C GLU A 17 -1.80 9.31 -13.05
N GLU A 18 -1.11 8.22 -12.71
CA GLU A 18 0.10 7.76 -13.38
C GLU A 18 -0.15 7.03 -14.72
N ASP A 19 -1.42 6.90 -15.11
CA ASP A 19 -1.88 6.16 -16.27
C ASP A 19 -1.36 4.72 -16.32
N GLN A 20 -1.32 4.07 -15.16
CA GLN A 20 -0.79 2.71 -15.00
C GLN A 20 -1.77 1.71 -15.61
N ARG A 21 -1.54 1.37 -16.88
CA ARG A 21 -2.30 0.39 -17.66
C ARG A 21 -1.34 -0.58 -18.33
N GLU A 22 -1.88 -1.66 -18.86
CA GLU A 22 -1.11 -2.55 -19.73
C GLU A 22 -0.56 -1.77 -20.92
N ASP A 23 0.71 -1.97 -21.23
CA ASP A 23 1.32 -1.40 -22.42
C ASP A 23 0.60 -1.97 -23.67
N PRO A 24 0.11 -1.12 -24.58
CA PRO A 24 -0.75 -1.55 -25.69
C PRO A 24 0.01 -2.36 -26.76
N THR A 25 1.34 -2.34 -26.74
CA THR A 25 2.20 -3.03 -27.71
C THR A 25 2.61 -4.40 -27.19
N THR A 26 2.83 -4.52 -25.89
CA THR A 26 3.35 -5.72 -25.23
C THR A 26 2.31 -6.46 -24.39
N GLN A 27 1.14 -5.86 -24.16
CA GLN A 27 0.05 -6.35 -23.30
C GLN A 27 0.53 -6.74 -21.91
N GLN A 28 1.52 -6.01 -21.41
CA GLN A 28 2.16 -6.27 -20.12
C GLN A 28 2.09 -5.04 -19.24
N TYR A 29 1.89 -5.27 -17.95
CA TYR A 29 2.05 -4.23 -16.95
C TYR A 29 3.52 -4.08 -16.61
N ASP A 30 3.93 -2.83 -16.38
CA ASP A 30 5.15 -2.57 -15.65
C ASP A 30 4.89 -2.86 -14.16
N TRP A 31 5.12 -4.11 -13.76
CA TRP A 31 4.83 -4.57 -12.40
C TRP A 31 5.68 -3.86 -11.34
N ASP A 32 6.91 -3.47 -11.68
CA ASP A 32 7.80 -2.75 -10.77
C ASP A 32 7.26 -1.34 -10.51
N ARG A 33 6.81 -0.65 -11.56
CA ARG A 33 6.19 0.67 -11.43
C ARG A 33 4.81 0.59 -10.77
N TYR A 34 4.03 -0.44 -11.05
CA TYR A 34 2.73 -0.68 -10.40
C TYR A 34 2.89 -0.87 -8.89
N ALA A 35 3.88 -1.67 -8.46
CA ALA A 35 4.14 -1.92 -7.04
C ALA A 35 4.53 -0.65 -6.26
N GLN A 36 5.22 0.30 -6.89
CA GLN A 36 5.64 1.56 -6.25
C GLN A 36 4.47 2.43 -5.78
N ALA A 37 3.27 2.27 -6.36
CA ALA A 37 2.08 2.98 -5.89
C ALA A 37 1.68 2.59 -4.45
N PHE A 38 2.07 1.39 -4.01
CA PHE A 38 1.72 0.85 -2.69
C PHE A 38 2.73 1.21 -1.59
N PHE A 39 3.96 1.58 -1.96
CA PHE A 39 5.06 1.79 -1.00
C PHE A 39 4.75 2.86 0.06
N PRO A 40 4.19 4.04 -0.28
CA PRO A 40 3.93 5.07 0.73
C PRO A 40 2.99 4.59 1.85
N LYS A 41 1.97 3.80 1.50
CA LYS A 41 1.04 3.24 2.48
C LYS A 41 1.71 2.13 3.29
N ALA A 42 2.52 1.28 2.67
CA ALA A 42 3.28 0.25 3.39
C ALA A 42 4.27 0.83 4.41
N GLU A 43 4.96 1.91 4.05
CA GLU A 43 5.85 2.65 4.95
C GLU A 43 5.09 3.26 6.13
N GLU A 44 3.94 3.88 5.87
CA GLU A 44 3.05 4.45 6.91
C GLU A 44 2.61 3.38 7.93
N LEU A 45 2.13 2.23 7.44
CA LEU A 45 1.67 1.13 8.30
C LEU A 45 2.81 0.51 9.10
N THR A 46 3.97 0.35 8.47
CA THR A 46 5.17 -0.18 9.14
C THR A 46 5.58 0.74 10.29
N ALA A 47 5.61 2.05 10.06
CA ALA A 47 5.93 3.02 11.11
C ALA A 47 4.90 3.01 12.26
N GLU A 48 3.61 2.87 11.96
CA GLU A 48 2.58 2.76 12.99
C GLU A 48 2.68 1.43 13.77
N ALA A 49 2.98 0.32 13.08
CA ALA A 49 3.17 -1.00 13.68
C ALA A 49 4.38 -1.01 14.63
N GLU A 50 5.51 -0.44 14.21
CA GLU A 50 6.72 -0.31 15.03
C GLU A 50 6.46 0.53 16.28
N LYS A 51 5.72 1.63 16.14
CA LYS A 51 5.31 2.46 17.28
C LYS A 51 4.42 1.67 18.24
N ALA A 52 3.42 0.96 17.74
CA ALA A 52 2.54 0.12 18.56
C ALA A 52 3.33 -0.97 19.30
N GLN A 53 4.36 -1.54 18.66
CA GLN A 53 5.24 -2.52 19.27
C GLN A 53 6.10 -1.90 20.40
N GLN A 54 6.64 -0.70 20.20
CA GLN A 54 7.38 0.04 21.24
C GLN A 54 6.49 0.39 22.45
N GLU A 55 5.20 0.68 22.21
CA GLU A 55 4.21 0.96 23.25
C GLU A 55 3.65 -0.32 23.93
N GLY A 56 4.14 -1.51 23.56
CA GLY A 56 3.70 -2.79 24.11
C GLY A 56 2.33 -3.27 23.59
N SER A 57 1.73 -2.57 22.62
CA SER A 57 0.44 -2.92 22.00
C SER A 57 0.62 -3.93 20.87
N ARG A 58 0.94 -5.18 21.23
CA ARG A 58 1.28 -6.25 20.28
C ARG A 58 0.15 -6.60 19.30
N GLU A 59 -1.09 -6.61 19.75
CA GLU A 59 -2.26 -6.92 18.91
C GLU A 59 -2.45 -5.86 17.81
N LYS A 60 -2.35 -4.57 18.19
CA LYS A 60 -2.39 -3.45 17.25
C LYS A 60 -1.24 -3.51 16.24
N ALA A 61 -0.03 -3.85 16.68
CA ALA A 61 1.11 -4.01 15.76
C ALA A 61 0.90 -5.17 14.77
N SER A 62 0.34 -6.29 15.22
CA SER A 62 0.05 -7.45 14.36
C SER A 62 -1.01 -7.15 13.29
N GLU A 63 -2.02 -6.35 13.59
CA GLU A 63 -3.02 -5.93 12.59
C GLU A 63 -2.45 -5.04 11.49
N LEU A 64 -1.38 -4.29 11.78
CA LEU A 64 -0.78 -3.35 10.83
C LEU A 64 0.30 -3.98 9.94
N PHE A 65 0.82 -5.15 10.32
CA PHE A 65 1.78 -5.91 9.51
C PHE A 65 1.12 -6.87 8.50
N LEU A 66 -0.17 -7.19 8.68
CA LEU A 66 -0.95 -8.08 7.80
C LEU A 66 -1.50 -7.32 6.59
#